data_AF-A0A7X7LN18-F1
#
_entry.id   AF-A0A7X7LN18-F1
#
_cell.length_a   1.000
_cell.length_b   1.000
_cell.length_c   1.000
_cell.angle_alpha   90.00
_cell.angle_beta   90.00
_cell.angle_gamma   90.00
#
_symmetry.space_group_name_H-M   'P 1'
#
loop_
_entity.id
_entity.type
_entity.pdbx_description
1 polymer ?
#
loop_
_entity_poly.entity_id
_entity_poly.type
_entity_poly.pdbx_seq_one_letter_code
_entity_poly.pdbx_strand_id
1 'polypeptide(L)'
;QAKGILEGKHNSLFMGETQVRYEDFSNIKTIEKFKDSYYIGDQSQLEAMRLFKASLVDKYSGGLPKLFSSDKETWLNLFSVWFIIFGLILLLTIYEIISLKKEIMVRITLGEDVRAVFGKNALADIAILASALLSVPFLLSSLSNSNVLFKIQTLAPAFMVFMIANTLINAAILRINFKKDIVTRRSGGGLLAANYILKTMTTILTLIVLSSNFAILAQGYLMHKQGDFFSAHKDYSYYKLNYRVNNHLGKTISDTETMNQEFYKRFQKFSLQYNDLTANYSSPYPVILINRNSFKEISRLNNALVEAIQSADEDYYILIPPGISEDSLEYTIANHIFTTFLGRNIDSSIKTKLYDDDISLVGVHNMEKYVSRPMENPIILFNNTIQQIDESQADKAMYYAYSTLYNIPEQDFNNFIEEYQLSDQIVVKSNVLDVYEYNWAIMSRNMKLIVILSFFLLALEIALISFLIKLEYRFNAMELALKKVLGYSLYARNKRLILITLVVFLLSIILAFFLRGLLGIAEGANLIWGGLILLAVELVFIAKKAGAMEKANVPAILKGRVL
;
A
#
# COMPACT_ATOMS: atom_id res chain seq x y z
N GLN A 1 8.46 -29.51 -9.49
CA GLN A 1 7.63 -28.32 -9.80
C GLN A 1 6.85 -27.93 -8.56
N ALA A 2 7.28 -26.88 -7.86
CA ALA A 2 6.63 -26.44 -6.64
C ALA A 2 5.34 -25.67 -6.97
N LYS A 3 4.18 -26.25 -6.65
CA LYS A 3 2.90 -25.59 -6.36
C LYS A 3 2.56 -24.32 -7.18
N GLY A 4 2.59 -24.41 -8.52
CA GLY A 4 1.92 -23.44 -9.41
C GLY A 4 2.71 -22.20 -9.84
N ILE A 5 4.04 -22.20 -9.74
CA ILE A 5 4.88 -21.23 -10.45
C ILE A 5 5.55 -21.96 -11.62
N LEU A 6 5.35 -21.45 -12.83
CA LEU A 6 5.90 -22.04 -14.05
C LEU A 6 7.20 -21.34 -14.42
N GLU A 7 8.13 -22.09 -14.99
CA GLU A 7 9.34 -21.51 -15.57
C GLU A 7 9.00 -20.71 -16.83
N GLY A 8 9.76 -19.64 -17.09
CA GLY A 8 9.62 -18.83 -18.30
C GLY A 8 9.38 -17.35 -18.03
N LYS A 9 9.09 -16.61 -19.10
CA LYS A 9 8.79 -15.19 -19.08
C LYS A 9 7.28 -14.99 -18.97
N HIS A 10 6.85 -14.38 -17.88
CA HIS A 10 5.45 -14.12 -17.56
C HIS A 10 5.17 -12.62 -17.71
N ASN A 11 4.31 -12.26 -18.65
CA ASN A 11 3.88 -10.89 -18.86
C ASN A 11 2.50 -10.69 -18.25
N SER A 12 2.41 -9.83 -17.23
CA SER A 12 1.16 -9.44 -16.60
C SER A 12 0.85 -7.98 -16.88
N LEU A 13 -0.41 -7.69 -17.22
CA LEU A 13 -0.93 -6.32 -17.29
C LEU A 13 -0.70 -5.54 -15.98
N PHE A 14 -0.72 -6.23 -14.84
CA PHE A 14 -0.68 -5.63 -13.51
C PHE A 14 0.71 -5.72 -12.86
N MET A 15 1.44 -6.81 -13.11
CA MET A 15 2.75 -7.08 -12.47
C MET A 15 3.94 -6.82 -13.41
N GLY A 16 3.71 -6.52 -14.68
CA GLY A 16 4.76 -6.36 -15.68
C GLY A 16 5.37 -7.70 -16.08
N GLU A 17 6.60 -7.66 -16.58
CA GLU A 17 7.35 -8.84 -16.98
C GLU A 17 8.09 -9.45 -15.79
N THR A 18 7.89 -10.74 -15.54
CA THR A 18 8.63 -11.53 -14.55
C THR A 18 9.26 -12.73 -15.24
N GLN A 19 10.57 -12.91 -15.12
CA GLN A 19 11.23 -14.14 -15.56
C GLN A 19 11.42 -15.08 -14.36
N VAL A 20 10.92 -16.31 -14.49
CA VAL A 20 11.15 -17.38 -13.52
C VAL A 20 12.07 -18.40 -14.16
N ARG A 21 13.13 -18.78 -13.45
CA ARG A 21 14.08 -19.82 -13.84
C ARG A 21 14.28 -20.79 -12.68
N TYR A 22 14.33 -22.09 -12.98
CA TYR A 22 14.72 -23.11 -12.02
C TYR A 22 16.10 -23.62 -12.39
N GLU A 23 17.07 -23.36 -11.53
CA GLU A 23 18.44 -23.81 -11.72
C GLU A 23 18.88 -24.55 -10.47
N ASP A 24 19.67 -25.61 -10.63
CA ASP A 24 20.35 -26.22 -9.49
C ASP A 24 21.26 -25.19 -8.84
N PHE A 25 21.30 -25.17 -7.50
CA PHE A 25 22.07 -24.18 -6.75
C PHE A 25 23.55 -24.14 -7.19
N SER A 26 24.13 -25.29 -7.56
CA SER A 26 25.50 -25.40 -8.09
C SER A 26 25.73 -24.67 -9.42
N ASN A 27 24.67 -24.44 -10.20
CA ASN A 27 24.74 -23.83 -11.52
C ASN A 27 24.51 -22.32 -11.48
N ILE A 28 24.08 -21.77 -10.33
CA ILE A 28 23.88 -20.33 -10.15
C ILE A 28 25.23 -19.67 -9.88
N LYS A 29 25.89 -19.20 -10.95
CA LYS A 29 27.23 -18.58 -10.88
C LYS A 29 27.21 -17.13 -10.38
N THR A 30 26.07 -16.44 -10.52
CA THR A 30 25.87 -15.01 -10.25
C THR A 30 24.85 -14.81 -9.12
N ILE A 31 25.08 -15.41 -7.95
CA ILE A 31 24.39 -14.95 -6.74
C ILE A 31 25.11 -13.71 -6.22
N GLU A 32 24.76 -12.56 -6.79
CA GLU A 32 25.38 -11.27 -6.46
C GLU A 32 24.77 -10.64 -5.20
N LYS A 33 23.52 -10.97 -4.86
CA LYS A 33 22.82 -10.45 -3.67
C LYS A 33 21.85 -11.48 -3.11
N PHE A 34 22.03 -11.87 -1.85
CA PHE A 34 20.96 -12.49 -1.06
C PHE A 34 20.09 -11.38 -0.48
N LYS A 35 18.79 -11.42 -0.74
CA LYS A 35 17.83 -10.59 -0.01
C LYS A 35 17.22 -11.38 1.14
N ASP A 36 16.78 -12.60 0.86
CA ASP A 36 16.24 -13.54 1.85
C ASP A 36 16.58 -14.99 1.45
N SER A 37 16.89 -15.83 2.43
CA SER A 37 17.06 -17.27 2.27
C SER A 37 16.02 -18.00 3.09
N TYR A 38 15.20 -18.82 2.42
CA TYR A 38 14.11 -19.56 3.06
C TYR A 38 14.42 -21.05 3.10
N TYR A 39 14.28 -21.65 4.27
CA TYR A 39 14.16 -23.09 4.38
C TYR A 39 12.73 -23.50 4.05
N ILE A 40 12.56 -24.47 3.15
CA ILE A 40 11.25 -25.01 2.78
C ILE A 40 11.05 -26.33 3.52
N GLY A 41 10.00 -26.40 4.34
CA GLY A 41 9.53 -27.64 4.95
C GLY A 41 8.44 -27.38 5.99
N ASP A 42 8.02 -28.42 6.68
CA ASP A 42 6.89 -28.35 7.62
C ASP A 42 7.35 -28.14 9.08
N GLN A 43 6.38 -28.00 9.99
CA GLN A 43 6.66 -27.78 11.40
C GLN A 43 7.43 -28.94 12.06
N SER A 44 7.30 -30.17 11.54
CA SER A 44 8.04 -31.32 12.06
C SER A 44 9.54 -31.21 11.78
N GLN A 45 9.91 -30.50 10.71
CA GLN A 45 11.29 -30.26 10.32
C GLN A 45 11.89 -28.99 10.91
N LEU A 46 11.09 -28.15 11.60
CA LEU A 46 11.55 -26.88 12.16
C LEU A 46 12.73 -27.06 13.10
N GLU A 47 12.68 -28.05 13.98
CA GLU A 47 13.76 -28.32 14.94
C GLU A 47 15.03 -28.77 14.21
N ALA A 48 14.91 -29.64 13.21
CA ALA A 48 16.02 -30.05 12.36
C ALA A 48 16.62 -28.86 11.58
N MET A 49 15.80 -27.96 11.05
CA MET A 49 16.25 -26.74 10.38
C MET A 49 16.95 -25.78 11.34
N ARG A 50 16.44 -25.64 12.57
CA ARG A 50 17.06 -24.83 13.61
C ARG A 50 18.39 -25.41 14.05
N LEU A 51 18.48 -26.72 14.23
CA LEU A 51 19.72 -27.43 14.54
C LEU A 51 20.73 -27.29 13.39
N PHE A 52 20.28 -27.39 12.14
CA PHE A 52 21.12 -27.14 10.97
C PHE A 52 21.59 -25.67 10.90
N LYS A 53 20.72 -24.69 11.16
CA LYS A 53 21.17 -23.29 11.20
C LYS A 53 22.07 -23.00 12.40
N ALA A 54 21.83 -23.65 13.54
CA ALA A 54 22.65 -23.54 14.73
C ALA A 54 24.05 -24.13 14.51
N SER A 55 24.17 -25.25 13.81
CA SER A 55 25.48 -25.80 13.42
C SER A 55 26.23 -24.91 12.42
N LEU A 56 25.51 -23.98 11.77
CA LEU A 56 26.04 -22.96 10.88
C LEU A 56 26.21 -21.60 11.55
N VAL A 57 25.97 -21.45 12.86
CA VAL A 57 25.97 -20.13 13.53
C VAL A 57 27.35 -19.48 13.54
N ASP A 58 28.41 -20.29 13.72
CA ASP A 58 29.79 -19.81 13.74
C ASP A 58 30.30 -19.44 12.34
N LYS A 59 29.61 -19.90 11.29
CA LYS A 59 29.96 -19.61 9.89
C LYS A 59 29.10 -18.48 9.33
N TYR A 60 27.79 -18.53 9.53
CA TYR A 60 26.84 -17.62 8.90
C TYR A 60 26.01 -16.89 9.97
N SER A 61 26.07 -15.56 9.99
CA SER A 61 25.16 -14.74 10.79
C SER A 61 23.71 -14.88 10.31
N GLY A 62 22.76 -14.58 11.19
CA GLY A 62 21.33 -14.62 10.91
C GLY A 62 20.53 -15.29 12.02
N GLY A 63 19.26 -14.92 12.13
CA GLY A 63 18.36 -15.52 13.11
C GLY A 63 18.14 -17.02 12.84
N LEU A 64 17.84 -17.77 13.90
CA LEU A 64 17.33 -19.13 13.74
C LEU A 64 16.06 -19.10 12.88
N PRO A 65 15.83 -20.11 12.01
CA PRO A 65 14.62 -20.22 11.23
C PRO A 65 13.43 -20.13 12.18
N LYS A 66 12.68 -19.04 12.02
CA LYS A 66 11.32 -18.95 12.54
C LYS A 66 10.46 -19.58 11.47
N LEU A 67 9.36 -20.25 11.85
CA LEU A 67 8.29 -20.41 10.88
C LEU A 67 7.99 -19.00 10.39
N PHE A 68 8.21 -18.76 9.10
CA PHE A 68 7.77 -17.52 8.50
C PHE A 68 6.31 -17.35 8.89
N SER A 69 5.92 -16.15 9.33
CA SER A 69 4.58 -15.88 9.84
C SER A 69 3.61 -16.56 8.90
N SER A 70 2.89 -17.52 9.49
CA SER A 70 2.08 -18.51 8.84
C SER A 70 1.46 -17.99 7.54
N ASP A 71 1.26 -18.89 6.56
CA ASP A 71 0.30 -18.65 5.47
C ASP A 71 -0.97 -17.95 5.96
N LYS A 72 -1.32 -17.99 7.26
CA LYS A 72 -2.25 -17.11 7.95
C LYS A 72 -2.35 -15.68 7.40
N GLU A 73 -1.28 -14.93 7.13
CA GLU A 73 -1.47 -13.58 6.57
C GLU A 73 -2.03 -13.65 5.13
N THR A 74 -1.43 -14.49 4.29
CA THR A 74 -1.90 -14.78 2.93
C THR A 74 -3.34 -15.31 2.92
N TRP A 75 -3.68 -16.22 3.83
CA TRP A 75 -4.99 -16.81 4.02
C TRP A 75 -5.99 -15.79 4.56
N LEU A 76 -5.59 -14.99 5.54
CA LEU A 76 -6.43 -13.95 6.12
C LEU A 76 -6.73 -12.89 5.06
N ASN A 77 -5.74 -12.49 4.25
CA ASN A 77 -5.95 -11.61 3.11
C ASN A 77 -6.88 -12.24 2.07
N LEU A 78 -6.62 -13.49 1.66
CA LEU A 78 -7.44 -14.21 0.68
C LEU A 78 -8.90 -14.34 1.16
N PHE A 79 -9.12 -14.85 2.36
CA PHE A 79 -10.46 -15.03 2.92
C PHE A 79 -11.14 -13.71 3.23
N SER A 80 -10.43 -12.66 3.66
CA SER A 80 -11.04 -11.34 3.90
C SER A 80 -11.59 -10.75 2.61
N VAL A 81 -10.80 -10.78 1.52
CA VAL A 81 -11.24 -10.28 0.21
C VAL A 81 -12.45 -11.07 -0.29
N TRP A 82 -12.40 -12.40 -0.27
CA TRP A 82 -13.52 -13.23 -0.72
C TRP A 82 -14.75 -13.13 0.18
N PHE A 83 -14.57 -12.99 1.49
CA PHE A 83 -15.67 -12.77 2.43
C PHE A 83 -16.40 -11.46 2.13
N ILE A 84 -15.67 -10.39 1.80
CA ILE A 84 -16.26 -9.12 1.37
C ILE A 84 -17.05 -9.32 0.07
N ILE A 85 -16.45 -9.97 -0.94
CA ILE A 85 -17.11 -10.22 -2.23
C ILE A 85 -18.39 -11.06 -2.05
N PHE A 86 -18.31 -12.17 -1.32
CA PHE A 86 -19.46 -13.03 -1.03
C PHE A 86 -20.53 -12.28 -0.23
N GLY A 87 -20.12 -11.49 0.76
CA GLY A 87 -21.04 -10.66 1.53
C GLY A 87 -21.80 -9.68 0.64
N LEU A 88 -21.11 -8.99 -0.27
CA LEU A 88 -21.74 -8.08 -1.24
C LEU A 88 -22.72 -8.80 -2.17
N ILE A 89 -22.35 -9.98 -2.68
CA ILE A 89 -23.25 -10.75 -3.55
C ILE A 89 -24.47 -11.25 -2.78
N LEU A 90 -24.31 -11.80 -1.57
CA LEU A 90 -25.45 -12.23 -0.74
C LEU A 90 -26.39 -11.06 -0.45
N LEU A 91 -25.85 -9.87 -0.19
CA LEU A 91 -26.66 -8.66 0.00
C LEU A 91 -27.43 -8.28 -1.28
N LEU A 92 -26.82 -8.40 -2.45
CA LEU A 92 -27.51 -8.21 -3.74
C LEU A 92 -28.62 -9.24 -3.94
N THR A 93 -28.44 -10.51 -3.56
CA THR A 93 -29.47 -11.55 -3.63
C THR A 93 -30.63 -11.26 -2.67
N ILE A 94 -30.34 -10.86 -1.42
CA ILE A 94 -31.39 -10.43 -0.47
C ILE A 94 -32.19 -9.29 -1.09
N TYR A 95 -31.50 -8.33 -1.69
CA TYR A 95 -32.12 -7.19 -2.35
C TYR A 95 -33.02 -7.63 -3.52
N GLU A 96 -32.54 -8.52 -4.40
CA GLU A 96 -33.30 -9.05 -5.53
C GLU A 96 -34.60 -9.71 -5.09
N ILE A 97 -34.54 -10.58 -4.08
CA ILE A 97 -35.73 -11.27 -3.55
C ILE A 97 -36.76 -10.29 -3.01
N ILE A 98 -36.32 -9.27 -2.25
CA ILE A 98 -37.24 -8.29 -1.70
C ILE A 98 -37.87 -7.45 -2.84
N SER A 99 -37.10 -7.14 -3.89
CA SER A 99 -37.59 -6.39 -5.07
C SER A 99 -38.61 -7.19 -5.89
N LEU A 100 -38.30 -8.46 -6.15
CA LEU A 100 -39.14 -9.37 -6.94
C LEU A 100 -40.34 -9.92 -6.18
N LYS A 101 -40.41 -9.75 -4.85
CA LYS A 101 -41.45 -10.33 -3.99
C LYS A 101 -42.87 -10.02 -4.49
N LYS A 102 -43.12 -8.81 -4.99
CA LYS A 102 -44.44 -8.42 -5.53
C LYS A 102 -44.77 -9.12 -6.85
N GLU A 103 -43.79 -9.21 -7.74
CA GLU A 103 -43.96 -9.87 -9.03
C GLU A 103 -44.17 -11.38 -8.84
N ILE A 104 -43.35 -12.01 -8.01
CA ILE A 104 -43.49 -13.42 -7.65
C ILE A 104 -44.88 -13.69 -7.05
N MET A 105 -45.38 -12.81 -6.18
CA MET A 105 -46.72 -12.94 -5.63
C MET A 105 -47.82 -12.88 -6.70
N VAL A 106 -47.72 -11.96 -7.67
CA VAL A 106 -48.66 -11.87 -8.79
C VAL A 106 -48.64 -13.16 -9.62
N ARG A 107 -47.45 -13.67 -9.94
CA ARG A 107 -47.29 -14.91 -10.69
C ARG A 107 -47.87 -16.13 -9.96
N ILE A 108 -47.65 -16.24 -8.65
CA ILE A 108 -48.24 -17.31 -7.84
C ILE A 108 -49.78 -17.18 -7.80
N THR A 109 -50.31 -15.96 -7.72
CA THR A 109 -51.76 -15.72 -7.78
C THR A 109 -52.35 -16.09 -9.14
N LEU A 110 -51.56 -15.97 -10.22
CA LEU A 110 -51.91 -16.42 -11.57
C LEU A 110 -51.77 -17.94 -11.77
N GLY A 111 -51.37 -18.69 -10.73
CA GLY A 111 -51.32 -20.16 -10.73
C GLY A 111 -49.94 -20.77 -10.93
N GLU A 112 -48.86 -19.98 -10.95
CA GLU A 112 -47.50 -20.53 -11.00
C GLU A 112 -47.11 -21.19 -9.67
N ASP A 113 -46.54 -22.39 -9.72
CA ASP A 113 -46.10 -23.10 -8.52
C ASP A 113 -44.90 -22.40 -7.86
N VAL A 114 -45.02 -22.11 -6.56
CA VAL A 114 -43.98 -21.46 -5.75
C VAL A 114 -42.66 -22.25 -5.77
N ARG A 115 -42.74 -23.59 -5.80
CA ARG A 115 -41.54 -24.44 -5.85
C ARG A 115 -40.85 -24.37 -7.21
N ALA A 116 -41.61 -24.26 -8.30
CA ALA A 116 -41.07 -24.08 -9.63
C ALA A 116 -40.35 -22.72 -9.77
N VAL A 117 -40.93 -21.63 -9.23
CA VAL A 117 -40.30 -20.30 -9.20
C VAL A 117 -38.99 -20.33 -8.41
N PHE A 118 -39.02 -20.91 -7.20
CA PHE A 118 -37.81 -21.08 -6.39
C PHE A 118 -36.74 -21.89 -7.11
N GLY A 119 -37.09 -23.05 -7.67
CA GLY A 119 -36.14 -23.93 -8.37
C GLY A 119 -35.49 -23.24 -9.57
N LYS A 120 -36.28 -22.50 -10.37
CA LYS A 120 -35.77 -21.74 -11.52
C LYS A 120 -34.78 -20.65 -11.10
N ASN A 121 -35.11 -19.87 -10.07
CA ASN A 121 -34.24 -18.79 -9.61
C ASN A 121 -32.96 -19.34 -8.95
N ALA A 122 -33.07 -20.36 -8.10
CA ALA A 122 -31.91 -20.99 -7.47
C ALA A 122 -30.95 -21.61 -8.51
N LEU A 123 -31.49 -22.30 -9.53
CA LEU A 123 -30.68 -22.86 -10.61
C LEU A 123 -30.01 -21.77 -11.47
N ALA A 124 -30.72 -20.68 -11.75
CA ALA A 124 -30.16 -19.54 -12.49
C ALA A 124 -28.99 -18.90 -11.73
N ASP A 125 -29.16 -18.62 -10.44
CA ASP A 125 -28.10 -18.09 -9.59
C ASP A 125 -26.89 -19.03 -9.54
N ILE A 126 -27.14 -20.34 -9.37
CA ILE A 126 -26.07 -21.33 -9.35
C ILE A 126 -25.29 -21.34 -10.66
N ALA A 127 -26.00 -21.38 -11.78
CA ALA A 127 -25.39 -21.39 -13.10
C ALA A 127 -24.58 -20.10 -13.37
N ILE A 128 -25.12 -18.93 -13.04
CA ILE A 128 -24.46 -17.64 -13.25
C ILE A 128 -23.20 -17.54 -12.37
N LEU A 129 -23.31 -17.83 -11.07
CA LEU A 129 -22.18 -17.71 -10.14
C LEU A 129 -21.08 -18.73 -10.44
N ALA A 130 -21.44 -19.97 -10.78
CA ALA A 130 -20.47 -20.99 -11.20
C ALA A 130 -19.80 -20.63 -12.53
N SER A 131 -20.59 -20.14 -13.51
CA SER A 131 -20.06 -19.65 -14.78
C SER A 131 -19.08 -18.48 -14.57
N ALA A 132 -19.41 -17.54 -13.69
CA ALA A 132 -18.53 -16.43 -13.35
C ALA A 132 -17.22 -16.91 -12.70
N LEU A 133 -17.29 -17.87 -11.77
CA LEU A 133 -16.11 -18.43 -11.11
C LEU A 133 -15.16 -19.16 -12.07
N LEU A 134 -15.67 -19.68 -13.20
CA LEU A 134 -14.85 -20.34 -14.21
C LEU A 134 -14.37 -19.37 -15.31
N SER A 135 -15.27 -18.52 -15.81
CA SER A 135 -14.99 -17.61 -16.93
C SER A 135 -14.10 -16.43 -16.54
N VAL A 136 -14.29 -15.84 -15.36
CA VAL A 136 -13.49 -14.68 -14.94
C VAL A 136 -12.01 -15.06 -14.77
N PRO A 137 -11.63 -16.14 -14.07
CA PRO A 137 -10.24 -16.56 -14.02
C PRO A 137 -9.65 -16.92 -15.38
N PHE A 138 -10.45 -17.51 -16.28
CA PHE A 138 -10.01 -17.83 -17.64
C PHE A 138 -9.73 -16.57 -18.47
N LEU A 139 -10.58 -15.55 -18.38
CA LEU A 139 -10.35 -14.26 -19.04
C LEU A 139 -9.13 -13.55 -18.44
N LEU A 140 -8.99 -13.55 -17.12
CA LEU A 140 -7.88 -12.90 -16.42
C LEU A 140 -6.54 -13.62 -16.65
N SER A 141 -6.53 -14.96 -16.75
CA SER A 141 -5.31 -15.70 -17.05
C SER A 141 -4.79 -15.37 -18.45
N SER A 142 -5.68 -15.18 -19.43
CA SER A 142 -5.32 -14.73 -20.78
C SER A 142 -4.73 -13.31 -20.80
N LEU A 143 -5.14 -12.43 -19.89
CA LEU A 143 -4.69 -11.03 -19.84
C LEU A 143 -3.44 -10.82 -18.97
N SER A 144 -3.22 -11.69 -17.99
CA SER A 144 -2.23 -11.46 -16.93
C SER A 144 -1.10 -12.49 -16.90
N ASN A 145 -1.18 -13.60 -17.67
CA ASN A 145 -0.27 -14.77 -17.56
C ASN A 145 0.08 -15.15 -16.10
N SER A 146 -0.78 -14.79 -15.16
CA SER A 146 -0.55 -14.94 -13.74
C SER A 146 -1.28 -16.18 -13.27
N ASN A 147 -0.83 -16.75 -12.15
CA ASN A 147 -1.53 -17.87 -11.52
C ASN A 147 -2.83 -17.38 -10.83
N VAL A 148 -3.85 -17.03 -11.62
CA VAL A 148 -5.17 -16.55 -11.15
C VAL A 148 -5.90 -17.65 -10.36
N LEU A 149 -5.52 -18.91 -10.54
CA LEU A 149 -6.07 -20.07 -9.83
C LEU A 149 -5.33 -20.37 -8.52
N PHE A 150 -4.54 -19.42 -8.01
CA PHE A 150 -3.81 -19.57 -6.77
C PHE A 150 -4.75 -20.03 -5.63
N LYS A 151 -4.44 -21.20 -5.06
CA LYS A 151 -5.18 -21.83 -3.94
C LYS A 151 -6.68 -22.05 -4.19
N ILE A 152 -7.12 -22.21 -5.44
CA ILE A 152 -8.54 -22.40 -5.77
C ILE A 152 -9.17 -23.63 -5.07
N GLN A 153 -8.38 -24.67 -4.82
CA GLN A 153 -8.82 -25.86 -4.07
C GLN A 153 -9.29 -25.52 -2.66
N THR A 154 -8.67 -24.52 -2.01
CA THR A 154 -9.05 -24.06 -0.68
C THR A 154 -10.21 -23.06 -0.71
N LEU A 155 -10.36 -22.34 -1.82
CA LEU A 155 -11.49 -21.44 -2.03
C LEU A 155 -12.78 -22.19 -2.37
N ALA A 156 -12.70 -23.35 -3.03
CA ALA A 156 -13.87 -24.11 -3.47
C ALA A 156 -14.84 -24.49 -2.33
N PRO A 157 -14.40 -24.96 -1.14
CA PRO A 157 -15.27 -25.14 0.02
C PRO A 157 -15.97 -23.85 0.48
N ALA A 158 -15.25 -22.73 0.55
CA ALA A 158 -15.82 -21.44 0.94
C ALA A 158 -16.88 -20.97 -0.08
N PHE A 159 -16.63 -21.17 -1.37
CA PHE A 159 -17.60 -20.92 -2.42
C PHE A 159 -18.83 -21.83 -2.28
N MET A 160 -18.68 -23.12 -1.99
CA MET A 160 -19.82 -24.02 -1.74
C MET A 160 -20.68 -23.55 -0.56
N VAL A 161 -20.07 -23.12 0.55
CA VAL A 161 -20.79 -22.55 1.70
C VAL A 161 -21.55 -21.28 1.28
N PHE A 162 -20.92 -20.40 0.51
CA PHE A 162 -21.56 -19.21 -0.04
C PHE A 162 -22.76 -19.57 -0.94
N MET A 163 -22.64 -20.58 -1.81
CA MET A 163 -23.73 -21.03 -2.69
C MET A 163 -24.92 -21.58 -1.90
N ILE A 164 -24.65 -22.32 -0.82
CA ILE A 164 -25.69 -22.79 0.10
C ILE A 164 -26.38 -21.59 0.77
N ALA A 165 -25.61 -20.63 1.28
CA ALA A 165 -26.15 -19.42 1.88
C ALA A 165 -27.01 -18.62 0.89
N ASN A 166 -26.56 -18.46 -0.35
CA ASN A 166 -27.29 -17.79 -1.42
C ASN A 166 -28.62 -18.49 -1.74
N THR A 167 -28.59 -19.81 -1.80
CA THR A 167 -29.79 -20.64 -2.04
C THR A 167 -30.77 -20.57 -0.86
N LEU A 168 -30.27 -20.57 0.39
CA LEU A 168 -31.09 -20.41 1.59
C LEU A 168 -31.77 -19.04 1.65
N ILE A 169 -31.06 -17.98 1.23
CA ILE A 169 -31.63 -16.65 1.08
C ILE A 169 -32.77 -16.70 0.06
N ASN A 170 -32.56 -17.31 -1.12
CA ASN A 170 -33.61 -17.54 -2.12
C ASN A 170 -34.81 -18.35 -1.60
N ALA A 171 -34.59 -19.28 -0.67
CA ALA A 171 -35.68 -20.05 -0.06
C ALA A 171 -36.67 -19.16 0.73
N ALA A 172 -36.34 -17.91 1.03
CA ALA A 172 -37.28 -16.94 1.60
C ALA A 172 -38.53 -16.73 0.71
N ILE A 173 -38.44 -16.99 -0.61
CA ILE A 173 -39.58 -16.97 -1.54
C ILE A 173 -40.66 -17.99 -1.13
N LEU A 174 -40.27 -19.14 -0.57
CA LEU A 174 -41.19 -20.19 -0.15
C LEU A 174 -42.07 -19.79 1.06
N ARG A 175 -41.71 -18.70 1.76
CA ARG A 175 -42.40 -18.21 2.97
C ARG A 175 -43.29 -16.98 2.73
N ILE A 176 -43.62 -16.65 1.48
CA ILE A 176 -44.49 -15.52 1.15
C ILE A 176 -45.91 -15.75 1.73
N ASN A 177 -46.45 -14.76 2.46
CA ASN A 177 -47.76 -14.86 3.10
C ASN A 177 -48.75 -13.90 2.45
N PHE A 178 -49.67 -14.46 1.64
CA PHE A 178 -50.65 -13.72 0.83
C PHE A 178 -51.47 -12.69 1.62
N LYS A 179 -51.94 -13.04 2.83
CA LYS A 179 -52.76 -12.11 3.64
C LYS A 179 -51.96 -10.90 4.13
N LYS A 180 -50.70 -11.11 4.51
CA LYS A 180 -49.83 -10.04 5.04
C LYS A 180 -49.26 -9.16 3.93
N ASP A 181 -48.88 -9.75 2.80
CA ASP A 181 -48.18 -9.05 1.73
C ASP A 181 -49.13 -8.27 0.78
N ILE A 182 -50.40 -8.67 0.66
CA ILE A 182 -51.45 -7.95 -0.12
C ILE A 182 -52.02 -6.75 0.65
N VAL A 183 -52.35 -6.93 1.93
CA VAL A 183 -53.01 -5.88 2.75
C VAL A 183 -52.05 -4.74 3.08
N THR A 184 -50.74 -5.03 3.14
CA THR A 184 -49.73 -4.02 3.43
C THR A 184 -49.38 -3.23 2.16
N ARG A 185 -50.20 -2.24 1.82
CA ARG A 185 -49.93 -1.22 0.76
C ARG A 185 -48.56 -0.51 0.96
N ARG A 186 -47.98 -0.62 2.17
CA ARG A 186 -46.66 -0.10 2.63
C ARG A 186 -45.53 -1.15 2.72
N SER A 187 -45.61 -2.31 2.08
CA SER A 187 -44.61 -3.40 2.23
C SER A 187 -43.17 -3.08 1.72
N GLY A 188 -42.93 -1.89 1.18
CA GLY A 188 -41.60 -1.43 0.73
C GLY A 188 -40.61 -1.04 1.84
N GLY A 189 -41.05 -0.93 3.09
CA GLY A 189 -40.19 -0.51 4.21
C GLY A 189 -39.00 -1.44 4.45
N GLY A 190 -39.18 -2.76 4.26
CA GLY A 190 -38.10 -3.73 4.37
C GLY A 190 -37.04 -3.60 3.27
N LEU A 191 -37.47 -3.34 2.02
CA LEU A 191 -36.55 -3.11 0.90
C LEU A 191 -35.72 -1.85 1.11
N LEU A 192 -36.37 -0.80 1.59
CA LEU A 192 -35.72 0.48 1.89
C LEU A 192 -34.73 0.32 3.06
N ALA A 193 -35.11 -0.39 4.13
CA ALA A 193 -34.23 -0.67 5.26
C ALA A 193 -33.01 -1.51 4.86
N ALA A 194 -33.20 -2.56 4.05
CA ALA A 194 -32.11 -3.38 3.53
C ALA A 194 -31.13 -2.54 2.68
N ASN A 195 -31.64 -1.63 1.85
CA ASN A 195 -30.79 -0.72 1.07
C ASN A 195 -30.02 0.28 1.94
N TYR A 196 -30.62 0.77 3.03
CA TYR A 196 -29.91 1.62 3.99
C TYR A 196 -28.79 0.85 4.70
N ILE A 197 -29.01 -0.43 5.06
CA ILE A 197 -27.97 -1.28 5.65
C ILE A 197 -26.85 -1.55 4.64
N LEU A 198 -27.21 -1.95 3.42
CA LEU A 198 -26.25 -2.22 2.35
C LEU A 198 -25.38 -0.98 2.08
N LYS A 199 -26.02 0.18 1.89
CA LYS A 199 -25.33 1.46 1.73
C LYS A 199 -24.38 1.72 2.90
N THR A 200 -24.84 1.51 4.14
CA THR A 200 -23.99 1.73 5.32
C THR A 200 -22.72 0.87 5.27
N MET A 201 -22.86 -0.42 4.97
CA MET A 201 -21.72 -1.34 4.88
C MET A 201 -20.77 -0.99 3.73
N THR A 202 -21.30 -0.65 2.56
CA THR A 202 -20.49 -0.30 1.38
C THR A 202 -19.79 1.03 1.57
N THR A 203 -20.41 2.03 2.20
CA THR A 203 -19.77 3.32 2.47
C THR A 203 -18.62 3.16 3.46
N ILE A 204 -18.78 2.36 4.52
CA ILE A 204 -17.70 2.04 5.47
C ILE A 204 -16.52 1.38 4.74
N LEU A 205 -16.80 0.35 3.93
CA LEU A 205 -15.78 -0.35 3.16
C LEU A 205 -15.05 0.60 2.19
N THR A 206 -15.81 1.40 1.45
CA THR A 206 -15.29 2.35 0.48
C THR A 206 -14.39 3.39 1.14
N LEU A 207 -14.76 3.89 2.31
CA LEU A 207 -13.95 4.86 3.06
C LEU A 207 -12.63 4.26 3.55
N ILE A 208 -12.65 3.04 4.11
CA ILE A 208 -11.43 2.34 4.55
C ILE A 208 -10.48 2.11 3.37
N VAL A 209 -11.01 1.63 2.25
CA VAL A 209 -10.21 1.34 1.04
C VAL A 209 -9.68 2.62 0.42
N LEU A 210 -10.52 3.65 0.21
CA LEU A 210 -10.08 4.94 -0.35
C LEU A 210 -9.02 5.62 0.50
N SER A 211 -9.14 5.55 1.83
CA SER A 211 -8.12 6.10 2.71
C SER A 211 -6.78 5.38 2.58
N SER A 212 -6.80 4.04 2.59
CA SER A 212 -5.58 3.23 2.44
C SER A 212 -4.94 3.46 1.07
N ASN A 213 -5.76 3.65 0.06
CA ASN A 213 -5.36 3.95 -1.30
C ASN A 213 -4.67 5.32 -1.42
N PHE A 214 -5.16 6.33 -0.71
CA PHE A 214 -4.57 7.68 -0.72
C PHE A 214 -3.12 7.68 -0.23
N ALA A 215 -2.80 6.89 0.80
CA ALA A 215 -1.44 6.71 1.31
C ALA A 215 -0.47 6.30 0.20
N ILE A 216 -0.84 5.27 -0.57
CA ILE A 216 -0.01 4.73 -1.64
C ILE A 216 0.08 5.71 -2.81
N LEU A 217 -1.01 6.44 -3.11
CA LEU A 217 -0.98 7.50 -4.11
C LEU A 217 -0.07 8.66 -3.72
N ALA A 218 -0.10 9.07 -2.45
CA ALA A 218 0.78 10.10 -1.93
C ALA A 218 2.25 9.66 -1.98
N GLN A 219 2.56 8.44 -1.52
CA GLN A 219 3.90 7.86 -1.61
C GLN A 219 4.39 7.78 -3.06
N GLY A 220 3.53 7.36 -3.99
CA GLY A 220 3.85 7.31 -5.40
C GLY A 220 4.06 8.69 -6.03
N TYR A 221 3.24 9.68 -5.69
CA TYR A 221 3.45 11.06 -6.13
C TYR A 221 4.79 11.63 -5.61
N LEU A 222 5.10 11.42 -4.33
CA LEU A 222 6.37 11.84 -3.74
C LEU A 222 7.56 11.12 -4.37
N MET A 223 7.40 9.85 -4.77
CA MET A 223 8.43 9.13 -5.52
C MET A 223 8.64 9.74 -6.90
N HIS A 224 7.57 10.02 -7.64
CA HIS A 224 7.64 10.67 -8.95
C HIS A 224 8.38 12.02 -8.91
N LYS A 225 8.16 12.83 -7.87
CA LYS A 225 8.82 14.14 -7.69
C LYS A 225 10.36 14.03 -7.64
N GLN A 226 10.90 12.86 -7.31
CA GLN A 226 12.35 12.63 -7.21
C GLN A 226 13.01 12.27 -8.55
N GLY A 227 12.23 12.10 -9.64
CA GLY A 227 12.75 11.61 -10.92
C GLY A 227 13.89 12.46 -11.51
N ASP A 228 13.79 13.78 -11.37
CA ASP A 228 14.82 14.71 -11.87
C ASP A 228 16.15 14.55 -11.12
N PHE A 229 16.10 14.33 -9.81
CA PHE A 229 17.28 14.07 -8.98
C PHE A 229 18.02 12.83 -9.48
N PHE A 230 17.32 11.70 -9.66
CA PHE A 230 17.97 10.47 -10.12
C PHE A 230 18.43 10.54 -11.58
N SER A 231 17.72 11.29 -12.42
CA SER A 231 18.09 11.54 -13.81
C SER A 231 19.38 12.37 -13.92
N ALA A 232 19.53 13.40 -13.06
CA ALA A 232 20.74 14.20 -12.96
C ALA A 232 21.95 13.36 -12.48
N HIS A 233 21.68 12.30 -11.70
CA HIS A 233 22.67 11.38 -11.14
C HIS A 233 22.81 10.05 -11.92
N LYS A 234 22.37 10.01 -13.18
CA LYS A 234 22.40 8.77 -14.00
C LYS A 234 23.78 8.15 -14.17
N ASP A 235 24.85 8.93 -14.05
CA ASP A 235 26.24 8.44 -14.21
C ASP A 235 26.80 7.87 -12.88
N TYR A 236 26.04 7.96 -11.78
CA TYR A 236 26.43 7.41 -10.48
C TYR A 236 25.94 5.96 -10.29
N SER A 237 26.64 5.23 -9.43
CA SER A 237 26.29 3.86 -9.04
C SER A 237 26.39 3.66 -7.53
N TYR A 238 25.56 2.77 -6.99
CA TYR A 238 25.71 2.20 -5.66
C TYR A 238 26.66 1.01 -5.74
N TYR A 239 27.50 0.86 -4.71
CA TYR A 239 28.47 -0.23 -4.58
C TYR A 239 28.18 -1.03 -3.31
N LYS A 240 28.13 -2.36 -3.43
CA LYS A 240 28.08 -3.28 -2.29
C LYS A 240 29.24 -4.26 -2.41
N LEU A 241 30.23 -4.08 -1.54
CA LEU A 241 31.46 -4.87 -1.55
C LEU A 241 31.56 -5.64 -0.23
N ASN A 242 31.62 -6.97 -0.29
CA ASN A 242 31.78 -7.82 0.88
C ASN A 242 32.68 -9.01 0.59
N TYR A 243 33.50 -9.40 1.57
CA TYR A 243 34.13 -10.71 1.55
C TYR A 243 33.07 -11.79 1.79
N ARG A 244 33.13 -12.89 1.04
CA ARG A 244 32.25 -14.04 1.27
C ARG A 244 32.57 -14.67 2.62
N VAL A 245 31.55 -15.21 3.26
CA VAL A 245 31.73 -16.08 4.42
C VAL A 245 32.60 -17.29 4.03
N ASN A 246 33.64 -17.60 4.82
CA ASN A 246 34.61 -18.66 4.54
C ASN A 246 35.33 -18.52 3.19
N ASN A 247 35.65 -17.29 2.78
CA ASN A 247 36.50 -17.05 1.62
C ASN A 247 37.90 -17.67 1.81
N HIS A 248 38.57 -17.96 0.69
CA HIS A 248 39.89 -18.57 0.68
C HIS A 248 41.01 -17.63 1.22
N LEU A 249 40.70 -16.34 1.41
CA LEU A 249 41.61 -15.31 1.90
C LEU A 249 41.65 -15.25 3.43
N GLY A 250 40.77 -15.97 4.12
CA GLY A 250 40.64 -15.91 5.59
C GLY A 250 40.08 -14.58 6.11
N LYS A 251 39.47 -13.76 5.23
CA LYS A 251 38.93 -12.44 5.57
C LYS A 251 37.59 -12.53 6.31
N THR A 252 37.39 -11.65 7.27
CA THR A 252 36.23 -11.62 8.17
C THR A 252 35.26 -10.48 7.84
N ILE A 253 34.18 -10.36 8.61
CA ILE A 253 33.25 -9.22 8.52
C ILE A 253 33.98 -7.91 8.89
N SER A 254 34.84 -7.94 9.91
CA SER A 254 35.64 -6.77 10.29
C SER A 254 36.58 -6.33 9.16
N ASP A 255 37.19 -7.28 8.43
CA ASP A 255 37.96 -6.94 7.23
C ASP A 255 37.11 -6.28 6.13
N THR A 256 35.84 -6.70 5.99
CA THR A 256 34.89 -6.08 5.05
C THR A 256 34.58 -4.65 5.46
N GLU A 257 34.33 -4.42 6.74
CA GLU A 257 34.04 -3.10 7.30
C GLU A 257 35.21 -2.14 7.09
N THR A 258 36.44 -2.57 7.42
CA THR A 258 37.66 -1.78 7.20
C THR A 258 37.92 -1.53 5.71
N MET A 259 37.72 -2.53 4.85
CA MET A 259 37.85 -2.36 3.39
C MET A 259 36.83 -1.35 2.85
N ASN A 260 35.59 -1.34 3.35
CA ASN A 260 34.59 -0.34 2.93
C ASN A 260 34.93 1.07 3.42
N GLN A 261 35.55 1.23 4.60
CA GLN A 261 36.09 2.53 5.01
C GLN A 261 37.22 2.99 4.07
N GLU A 262 38.12 2.10 3.68
CA GLU A 262 39.18 2.40 2.69
C GLU A 262 38.61 2.74 1.32
N PHE A 263 37.58 2.02 0.88
CA PHE A 263 36.86 2.30 -0.35
C PHE A 263 36.28 3.72 -0.32
N TYR A 264 35.54 4.08 0.74
CA TYR A 264 34.98 5.42 0.86
C TYR A 264 36.08 6.48 0.94
N LYS A 265 37.15 6.27 1.70
CA LYS A 265 38.27 7.20 1.81
C LYS A 265 38.95 7.45 0.47
N ARG A 266 39.28 6.38 -0.27
CA ARG A 266 39.95 6.46 -1.58
C ARG A 266 39.09 7.14 -2.63
N PHE A 267 37.79 6.85 -2.62
CA PHE A 267 36.84 7.35 -3.61
C PHE A 267 35.98 8.50 -3.10
N GLN A 268 36.34 9.12 -1.97
CA GLN A 268 35.56 10.18 -1.34
C GLN A 268 35.36 11.35 -2.30
N LYS A 269 36.33 11.67 -3.15
CA LYS A 269 36.22 12.76 -4.14
C LYS A 269 35.17 12.51 -5.24
N PHE A 270 34.75 11.27 -5.43
CA PHE A 270 33.75 10.85 -6.42
C PHE A 270 32.40 10.52 -5.79
N SER A 271 32.24 10.71 -4.49
CA SER A 271 31.08 10.26 -3.74
C SER A 271 30.11 11.39 -3.41
N LEU A 272 28.81 11.09 -3.47
CA LEU A 272 27.73 11.92 -2.99
C LEU A 272 26.94 11.14 -1.93
N GLN A 273 26.75 11.77 -0.78
CA GLN A 273 25.93 11.24 0.30
C GLN A 273 24.64 12.05 0.44
N TYR A 274 23.52 11.35 0.38
CA TYR A 274 22.18 11.87 0.61
C TYR A 274 21.43 10.86 1.48
N ASN A 275 22.05 10.43 2.57
CA ASN A 275 21.61 9.25 3.31
C ASN A 275 20.44 9.58 4.23
N ASP A 276 19.29 8.94 4.02
CA ASP A 276 18.14 9.06 4.92
C ASP A 276 18.39 8.27 6.20
N LEU A 277 18.48 8.99 7.32
CA LEU A 277 18.71 8.41 8.65
C LEU A 277 17.49 8.52 9.56
N THR A 278 16.38 9.06 9.09
CA THR A 278 15.17 9.32 9.90
C THR A 278 14.59 8.07 10.56
N ALA A 279 14.68 6.91 9.90
CA ALA A 279 14.15 5.66 10.46
C ALA A 279 14.97 5.16 11.67
N ASN A 280 16.22 5.64 11.82
CA ASN A 280 17.05 5.31 12.97
C ASN A 280 16.51 5.98 14.23
N TYR A 281 16.48 5.24 15.33
CA TYR A 281 16.01 5.71 16.64
C TYR A 281 14.59 6.29 16.64
N SER A 282 13.78 5.98 15.61
CA SER A 282 12.41 6.50 15.46
C SER A 282 12.34 8.03 15.50
N SER A 283 13.25 8.71 14.78
CA SER A 283 13.27 10.17 14.72
C SER A 283 11.89 10.73 14.31
N PRO A 284 11.31 11.67 15.09
CA PRO A 284 10.04 12.29 14.76
C PRO A 284 10.15 13.28 13.58
N TYR A 285 11.36 13.63 13.17
CA TYR A 285 11.63 14.61 12.12
C TYR A 285 12.63 14.07 11.08
N PRO A 286 12.53 14.46 9.79
CA PRO A 286 13.49 14.05 8.76
C PRO A 286 14.94 14.39 9.10
N VAL A 287 15.83 13.39 9.02
CA VAL A 287 17.28 13.54 9.25
C VAL A 287 18.04 12.98 8.06
N ILE A 288 18.94 13.77 7.48
CA ILE A 288 19.76 13.39 6.33
C ILE A 288 21.24 13.58 6.62
N LEU A 289 22.06 12.61 6.23
CA LEU A 289 23.53 12.73 6.25
C LEU A 289 24.04 13.07 4.85
N ILE A 290 24.80 14.16 4.77
CA ILE A 290 25.46 14.63 3.56
C ILE A 290 26.98 14.77 3.77
N ASN A 291 27.73 14.59 2.69
CA ASN A 291 29.17 14.81 2.68
C ASN A 291 29.53 16.14 2.01
N ARG A 292 30.82 16.49 2.05
CA ARG A 292 31.35 17.72 1.44
C ARG A 292 31.07 17.91 -0.05
N ASN A 293 30.89 16.83 -0.81
CA ASN A 293 30.59 16.94 -2.25
C ASN A 293 29.11 17.19 -2.50
N SER A 294 28.21 16.48 -1.79
CA SER A 294 26.78 16.77 -1.81
C SER A 294 26.51 18.19 -1.34
N PHE A 295 27.18 18.64 -0.28
CA PHE A 295 27.04 20.01 0.20
C PHE A 295 27.44 21.04 -0.88
N LYS A 296 28.53 20.81 -1.63
CA LYS A 296 28.92 21.67 -2.76
C LYS A 296 27.88 21.70 -3.88
N GLU A 297 27.20 20.58 -4.13
CA GLU A 297 26.15 20.51 -5.14
C GLU A 297 24.91 21.29 -4.69
N ILE A 298 24.43 21.07 -3.46
CA ILE A 298 23.29 21.77 -2.88
C ILE A 298 23.57 23.28 -2.79
N SER A 299 24.77 23.66 -2.38
CA SER A 299 25.22 25.06 -2.26
C SER A 299 25.19 25.84 -3.58
N ARG A 300 25.29 25.16 -4.73
CA ARG A 300 25.16 25.82 -6.04
C ARG A 300 23.70 26.18 -6.37
N LEU A 301 22.76 25.50 -5.74
CA LEU A 301 21.33 25.65 -5.95
C LEU A 301 20.68 26.54 -4.87
N ASN A 302 21.34 26.70 -3.73
CA ASN A 302 20.83 27.40 -2.56
C ASN A 302 21.94 28.22 -1.87
N ASN A 303 21.81 29.55 -1.90
CA ASN A 303 22.85 30.45 -1.41
C ASN A 303 22.88 30.60 0.12
N ALA A 304 21.76 30.40 0.84
CA ALA A 304 21.76 30.63 2.30
C ALA A 304 22.45 29.51 3.10
N LEU A 305 22.49 28.27 2.59
CA LEU A 305 23.31 27.21 3.17
C LEU A 305 24.81 27.57 3.20
N VAL A 306 25.27 28.29 2.18
CA VAL A 306 26.66 28.76 2.07
C VAL A 306 26.96 29.83 3.12
N GLU A 307 25.99 30.69 3.41
CA GLU A 307 26.12 31.73 4.44
C GLU A 307 26.13 31.14 5.86
N ALA A 308 25.41 30.03 6.10
CA ALA A 308 25.39 29.35 7.39
C ALA A 308 26.73 28.66 7.73
N ILE A 309 27.48 28.23 6.71
CA ILE A 309 28.80 27.60 6.85
C ILE A 309 29.87 28.53 6.29
N GLN A 310 30.17 29.59 7.05
CA GLN A 310 31.35 30.40 6.79
C GLN A 310 32.62 29.60 7.16
N SER A 311 33.56 29.56 6.21
CA SER A 311 34.93 29.03 6.26
C SER A 311 35.16 27.50 6.15
N ALA A 312 36.29 27.21 5.51
CA ALA A 312 36.81 25.91 5.09
C ALA A 312 37.33 25.03 6.24
N ASP A 313 36.64 25.03 7.38
CA ASP A 313 37.03 24.21 8.53
C ASP A 313 36.57 22.76 8.29
N GLU A 314 37.52 21.81 8.38
CA GLU A 314 37.23 20.38 8.34
C GLU A 314 36.59 19.94 9.66
N ASP A 315 35.28 20.19 9.77
CA ASP A 315 34.49 19.90 10.98
C ASP A 315 33.18 19.17 10.67
N TYR A 316 32.49 18.76 11.74
CA TYR A 316 31.17 18.17 11.68
C TYR A 316 30.12 19.22 12.01
N TYR A 317 29.03 19.28 11.24
CA TYR A 317 27.97 20.26 11.46
C TYR A 317 26.60 19.60 11.59
N ILE A 318 25.78 20.10 12.51
CA ILE A 318 24.34 19.84 12.54
C ILE A 318 23.66 21.12 12.08
N LEU A 319 23.03 21.08 10.90
CA LEU A 319 22.26 22.21 10.38
C LEU A 319 20.79 21.98 10.70
N ILE A 320 20.22 22.91 11.46
CA ILE A 320 18.86 22.86 11.97
C ILE A 320 17.97 23.78 11.13
N PRO A 321 16.76 23.34 10.73
CA PRO A 321 15.80 24.18 10.03
C PRO A 321 15.15 25.23 10.94
N PRO A 322 14.46 26.24 10.36
CA PRO A 322 13.68 27.20 11.12
C PRO A 322 12.62 26.51 11.98
N GLY A 323 12.57 26.84 13.28
CA GLY A 323 11.56 26.33 14.21
C GLY A 323 11.93 25.08 15.00
N ILE A 324 13.12 24.51 14.79
CA ILE A 324 13.69 23.48 15.67
C ILE A 324 14.73 24.13 16.59
N SER A 325 14.68 23.80 17.88
CA SER A 325 15.64 24.26 18.91
C SER A 325 16.64 23.17 19.25
N GLU A 326 17.83 23.54 19.73
CA GLU A 326 18.82 22.60 20.28
C GLU A 326 18.30 21.86 21.52
N ASP A 327 17.34 22.42 22.25
CA ASP A 327 16.71 21.74 23.40
C ASP A 327 15.61 20.74 22.99
N SER A 328 15.34 20.60 21.69
CA SER A 328 14.24 19.76 21.20
C SER A 328 14.59 18.27 21.18
N LEU A 329 13.55 17.42 21.20
CA LEU A 329 13.70 15.97 21.10
C LEU A 329 14.30 15.58 19.74
N GLU A 330 13.87 16.27 18.67
CA GLU A 330 14.34 16.11 17.30
C GLU A 330 15.86 16.30 17.21
N TYR A 331 16.36 17.40 17.78
CA TYR A 331 17.80 17.68 17.81
C TYR A 331 18.55 16.63 18.63
N THR A 332 18.06 16.28 19.81
CA THR A 332 18.71 15.29 20.69
C THR A 332 18.87 13.94 19.97
N ILE A 333 17.82 13.50 19.26
CA ILE A 333 17.86 12.26 18.46
C ILE A 333 18.83 12.41 17.28
N ALA A 334 18.80 13.54 16.56
CA ALA A 334 19.71 13.79 15.44
C ALA A 334 21.18 13.81 15.88
N ASN A 335 21.50 14.43 17.01
CA ASN A 335 22.84 14.42 17.59
C ASN A 335 23.26 13.00 17.99
N HIS A 336 22.34 12.22 18.57
CA HIS A 336 22.62 10.81 18.91
C HIS A 336 22.86 9.93 17.67
N ILE A 337 22.09 10.16 16.60
CA ILE A 337 22.31 9.53 15.29
C ILE A 337 23.72 9.88 14.78
N PHE A 338 24.08 11.16 14.81
CA PHE A 338 25.32 11.66 14.26
C PHE A 338 26.55 11.10 14.98
N THR A 339 26.56 11.20 16.32
CA THR A 339 27.62 10.66 17.18
C THR A 339 27.67 9.13 17.16
N THR A 340 26.54 8.45 16.91
CA THR A 340 26.56 7.00 16.71
C THR A 340 27.29 6.69 15.41
N PHE A 341 26.88 7.24 14.27
CA PHE A 341 27.39 6.82 12.96
C PHE A 341 28.78 7.36 12.61
N LEU A 342 29.19 8.48 13.19
CA LEU A 342 30.52 9.08 12.96
C LEU A 342 31.47 8.97 14.16
N GLY A 343 31.01 8.38 15.28
CA GLY A 343 31.83 8.07 16.46
C GLY A 343 31.63 9.03 17.64
N ARG A 344 31.86 8.55 18.87
CA ARG A 344 31.69 9.39 20.08
C ARG A 344 32.82 10.41 20.28
N ASN A 345 33.96 10.21 19.62
CA ASN A 345 35.12 11.10 19.76
C ASN A 345 34.95 12.43 19.03
N ILE A 346 33.91 12.57 18.20
CA ILE A 346 33.60 13.80 17.47
C ILE A 346 32.63 14.72 18.21
N ASP A 347 32.11 14.34 19.38
CA ASP A 347 31.10 15.12 20.11
C ASP A 347 31.60 16.54 20.45
N SER A 348 32.91 16.69 20.68
CA SER A 348 33.55 17.99 20.91
C SER A 348 33.79 18.84 19.66
N SER A 349 33.64 18.29 18.46
CA SER A 349 33.85 18.97 17.17
C SER A 349 32.56 19.20 16.38
N ILE A 350 31.41 18.77 16.90
CA ILE A 350 30.12 19.05 16.28
C ILE A 350 29.74 20.51 16.52
N LYS A 351 29.58 21.26 15.42
CA LYS A 351 29.09 22.64 15.42
C LYS A 351 27.63 22.68 14.97
N THR A 352 26.77 23.28 15.78
CA THR A 352 25.36 23.46 15.41
C THR A 352 25.15 24.81 14.74
N LYS A 353 24.39 24.84 13.65
CA LYS A 353 24.04 26.04 12.87
C LYS A 353 22.58 26.01 12.46
N LEU A 354 21.96 27.17 12.41
CA LEU A 354 20.64 27.34 11.82
C LEU A 354 20.79 27.65 10.32
N TYR A 355 19.90 27.13 9.49
CA TYR A 355 19.71 27.61 8.12
C TYR A 355 18.29 28.17 7.95
N ASP A 356 18.16 29.22 7.16
CA ASP A 356 16.90 29.98 7.02
C ASP A 356 16.15 29.71 5.70
N ASP A 357 16.67 28.84 4.83
CA ASP A 357 16.11 28.58 3.50
C ASP A 357 15.15 27.38 3.46
N ASP A 358 14.15 27.50 2.59
CA ASP A 358 13.29 26.38 2.17
C ASP A 358 14.06 25.44 1.22
N ILE A 359 14.58 24.34 1.78
CA ILE A 359 15.40 23.36 1.08
C ILE A 359 14.62 22.05 0.95
N SER A 360 14.52 21.57 -0.29
CA SER A 360 14.01 20.23 -0.61
C SER A 360 15.16 19.33 -1.04
N LEU A 361 15.48 18.30 -0.24
CA LEU A 361 16.47 17.28 -0.57
C LEU A 361 15.81 15.94 -0.88
N VAL A 362 16.55 15.03 -1.51
CA VAL A 362 16.13 13.63 -1.68
C VAL A 362 16.95 12.77 -0.74
N GLY A 363 16.32 12.14 0.24
CA GLY A 363 16.98 11.18 1.12
C GLY A 363 16.88 9.76 0.57
N VAL A 364 17.99 9.02 0.62
CA VAL A 364 18.13 7.65 0.12
C VAL A 364 18.61 6.72 1.23
N HIS A 365 17.98 5.56 1.35
CA HIS A 365 18.44 4.45 2.18
C HIS A 365 18.44 3.16 1.35
N ASN A 366 19.58 2.48 1.24
CA ASN A 366 19.77 1.31 0.38
C ASN A 366 20.52 0.16 1.09
N MET A 367 20.35 0.01 2.41
CA MET A 367 20.95 -1.09 3.16
C MET A 367 20.15 -2.39 2.94
N GLU A 368 19.00 -2.54 3.61
CA GLU A 368 18.14 -3.73 3.53
C GLU A 368 17.01 -3.55 2.50
N LYS A 369 16.26 -2.46 2.63
CA LYS A 369 15.18 -2.06 1.73
C LYS A 369 15.53 -0.71 1.11
N TYR A 370 15.42 -0.63 -0.21
CA TYR A 370 15.54 0.65 -0.89
C TYR A 370 14.35 1.55 -0.51
N VAL A 371 14.67 2.72 0.03
CA VAL A 371 13.72 3.77 0.38
C VAL A 371 14.28 5.09 -0.14
N SER A 372 13.43 5.85 -0.81
CA SER A 372 13.76 7.20 -1.27
C SER A 372 12.57 8.14 -1.02
N ARG A 373 12.82 9.34 -0.48
CA ARG A 373 11.76 10.34 -0.24
C ARG A 373 12.27 11.77 -0.41
N PRO A 374 11.40 12.70 -0.87
CA PRO A 374 11.69 14.11 -0.72
C PRO A 374 11.64 14.47 0.77
N MET A 375 12.52 15.38 1.17
CA MET A 375 12.65 15.90 2.52
C MET A 375 12.63 17.41 2.42
N GLU A 376 11.55 18.00 2.90
CA GLU A 376 11.41 19.45 3.01
C GLU A 376 12.00 19.86 4.37
N ASN A 377 12.95 20.80 4.35
CA ASN A 377 13.64 21.36 5.51
C ASN A 377 14.16 20.32 6.53
N PRO A 378 14.91 19.27 6.13
CA PRO A 378 15.40 18.26 7.07
C PRO A 378 16.45 18.82 8.05
N ILE A 379 16.66 18.12 9.17
CA ILE A 379 17.91 18.29 9.94
C ILE A 379 19.04 17.67 9.11
N ILE A 380 20.06 18.47 8.81
CA ILE A 380 21.18 18.06 7.96
C ILE A 380 22.38 17.75 8.85
N LEU A 381 22.78 16.50 8.84
CA LEU A 381 24.03 16.03 9.41
C LEU A 381 25.11 16.18 8.34
N PHE A 382 25.99 17.15 8.50
CA PHE A 382 26.99 17.48 7.50
C PHE A 382 28.39 17.06 7.94
N ASN A 383 28.94 16.08 7.23
CA ASN A 383 30.33 15.67 7.39
C ASN A 383 31.22 16.43 6.39
N ASN A 384 31.94 17.46 6.86
CA ASN A 384 32.90 18.21 6.06
C ASN A 384 34.34 17.70 6.19
N THR A 385 34.57 16.55 6.81
CA THR A 385 35.93 16.03 7.05
C THR A 385 36.40 15.08 5.96
N ILE A 386 37.72 14.87 5.88
CA ILE A 386 38.30 13.78 5.09
C ILE A 386 38.15 12.49 5.90
N GLN A 387 37.67 11.42 5.26
CA GLN A 387 37.50 10.15 5.95
C GLN A 387 38.84 9.64 6.50
N GLN A 388 38.87 9.37 7.79
CA GLN A 388 39.95 8.62 8.44
C GLN A 388 39.50 7.18 8.67
N ILE A 389 40.46 6.24 8.66
CA ILE A 389 40.16 4.84 8.97
C ILE A 389 40.15 4.71 10.48
N ASP A 390 39.07 4.17 11.01
CA ASP A 390 38.91 3.87 12.42
C ASP A 390 38.30 2.47 12.54
N GLU A 391 39.15 1.50 12.85
CA GLU A 391 38.77 0.09 13.02
C GLU A 391 37.68 -0.07 14.10
N SER A 392 37.62 0.82 15.10
CA SER A 392 36.60 0.77 16.15
C SER A 392 35.23 1.28 15.71
N GLN A 393 35.14 1.90 14.53
CA GLN A 393 33.90 2.44 13.94
C GLN A 393 33.60 1.82 12.56
N ALA A 394 34.30 0.76 12.18
CA ALA A 394 34.19 0.12 10.88
C ALA A 394 32.77 -0.40 10.62
N ASP A 395 32.16 -1.04 11.62
CA ASP A 395 30.78 -1.53 11.62
C ASP A 395 29.76 -0.40 11.38
N LYS A 396 29.98 0.77 11.96
CA LYS A 396 29.02 1.89 11.87
C LYS A 396 29.05 2.60 10.53
N ALA A 397 30.22 2.68 9.89
CA ALA A 397 30.38 3.26 8.55
C ALA A 397 29.58 2.47 7.49
N MET A 398 29.35 1.17 7.71
CA MET A 398 28.55 0.32 6.81
C MET A 398 27.08 0.75 6.69
N TYR A 399 26.51 1.39 7.73
CA TYR A 399 25.08 1.75 7.75
C TYR A 399 24.67 2.71 6.62
N TYR A 400 25.61 3.49 6.10
CA TYR A 400 25.38 4.42 5.00
C TYR A 400 26.25 4.16 3.77
N ALA A 401 27.20 3.21 3.84
CA ALA A 401 28.09 2.87 2.72
C ALA A 401 27.30 2.47 1.45
N TYR A 402 26.29 1.62 1.58
CA TYR A 402 25.48 1.14 0.44
C TYR A 402 24.49 2.16 -0.12
N SER A 403 24.27 3.25 0.62
CA SER A 403 23.40 4.36 0.23
C SER A 403 24.19 5.50 -0.42
N THR A 404 25.54 5.44 -0.40
CA THR A 404 26.42 6.45 -1.01
C THR A 404 26.48 6.25 -2.53
N LEU A 405 26.31 7.34 -3.27
CA LEU A 405 26.39 7.37 -4.73
C LEU A 405 27.83 7.63 -5.14
N TYR A 406 28.36 6.89 -6.11
CA TYR A 406 29.71 7.08 -6.59
C TYR A 406 29.78 7.17 -8.12
N ASN A 407 30.61 8.08 -8.63
CA ASN A 407 30.99 8.17 -10.04
C ASN A 407 32.50 7.86 -10.18
N ILE A 408 32.88 6.61 -9.91
CA ILE A 408 34.28 6.16 -9.91
C ILE A 408 34.68 5.75 -11.33
N PRO A 409 35.84 6.22 -11.85
CA PRO A 409 36.40 5.72 -13.10
C PRO A 409 36.57 4.20 -13.08
N GLU A 410 36.16 3.53 -14.16
CA GLU A 410 36.13 2.06 -14.20
C GLU A 410 37.50 1.43 -13.96
N GLN A 411 38.57 2.05 -14.47
CA GLN A 411 39.94 1.61 -14.24
C GLN A 411 40.31 1.64 -12.74
N ASP A 412 39.96 2.72 -12.03
CA ASP A 412 40.28 2.84 -10.61
C ASP A 412 39.48 1.83 -9.77
N PHE A 413 38.23 1.58 -10.15
CA PHE A 413 37.41 0.55 -9.52
C PHE A 413 38.00 -0.85 -9.73
N ASN A 414 38.37 -1.20 -10.96
CA ASN A 414 38.96 -2.51 -11.27
C ASN A 414 40.28 -2.72 -10.54
N ASN A 415 41.13 -1.69 -10.46
CA ASN A 415 42.36 -1.73 -9.66
C ASN A 415 42.08 -2.03 -8.18
N PHE A 416 41.02 -1.44 -7.61
CA PHE A 416 40.61 -1.72 -6.24
C PHE A 416 40.13 -3.17 -6.06
N ILE A 417 39.34 -3.69 -7.02
CA ILE A 417 38.89 -5.08 -7.01
C ILE A 417 40.08 -6.05 -7.06
N GLU A 418 41.09 -5.78 -7.87
CA GLU A 418 42.31 -6.59 -7.96
C GLU A 418 43.15 -6.52 -6.68
N GLU A 419 43.40 -5.30 -6.17
CA GLU A 419 44.20 -5.06 -4.96
C GLU A 419 43.64 -5.77 -3.74
N TYR A 420 42.32 -5.70 -3.55
CA TYR A 420 41.62 -6.31 -2.40
C TYR A 420 41.15 -7.74 -2.69
N GLN A 421 41.50 -8.30 -3.85
CA GLN A 421 41.19 -9.67 -4.28
C GLN A 421 39.69 -9.99 -4.21
N LEU A 422 38.87 -9.09 -4.74
CA LEU A 422 37.40 -9.15 -4.67
C LEU A 422 36.74 -9.87 -5.85
N SER A 423 37.50 -10.32 -6.85
CA SER A 423 36.97 -10.91 -8.09
C SER A 423 36.09 -12.14 -7.90
N ASP A 424 36.34 -12.95 -6.86
CA ASP A 424 35.53 -14.12 -6.49
C ASP A 424 34.68 -13.87 -5.22
N GLN A 425 34.57 -12.62 -4.78
CA GLN A 425 33.87 -12.21 -3.56
C GLN A 425 32.44 -11.71 -3.88
N ILE A 426 31.87 -10.83 -3.06
CA ILE A 426 30.57 -10.18 -3.32
C ILE A 426 30.85 -8.77 -3.80
N VAL A 427 30.62 -8.53 -5.09
CA VAL A 427 30.81 -7.23 -5.74
C VAL A 427 29.55 -6.90 -6.52
N VAL A 428 28.78 -5.93 -6.05
CA VAL A 428 27.57 -5.45 -6.72
C VAL A 428 27.73 -3.98 -7.08
N LYS A 429 27.59 -3.67 -8.36
CA LYS A 429 27.48 -2.31 -8.88
C LYS A 429 26.07 -2.14 -9.45
N SER A 430 25.30 -1.21 -8.93
CA SER A 430 23.95 -0.92 -9.43
C SER A 430 23.84 0.55 -9.78
N ASN A 431 23.46 0.85 -11.02
CA ASN A 431 23.23 2.22 -11.45
C ASN A 431 22.13 2.89 -10.61
N VAL A 432 22.34 4.15 -10.27
CA VAL A 432 21.43 4.91 -9.40
C VAL A 432 20.05 5.12 -10.04
N LEU A 433 20.02 5.47 -11.33
CA LEU A 433 18.79 5.67 -12.09
C LEU A 433 18.04 4.35 -12.29
N ASP A 434 18.73 3.27 -12.68
CA ASP A 434 18.10 1.96 -12.89
C ASP A 434 17.40 1.45 -11.61
N VAL A 435 18.05 1.63 -10.45
CA VAL A 435 17.45 1.25 -9.15
C VAL A 435 16.21 2.10 -8.86
N TYR A 436 16.26 3.40 -9.12
CA TYR A 436 15.09 4.27 -8.97
C TYR A 436 13.95 3.85 -9.92
N GLU A 437 14.24 3.67 -11.21
CA GLU A 437 13.26 3.31 -12.23
C GLU A 437 12.59 1.96 -11.94
N TYR A 438 13.36 0.97 -11.47
CA TYR A 438 12.82 -0.31 -11.03
C TYR A 438 11.79 -0.15 -9.91
N ASN A 439 12.14 0.61 -8.86
CA ASN A 439 11.23 0.84 -7.74
C ASN A 439 10.04 1.74 -8.14
N TRP A 440 10.26 2.72 -9.03
CA TRP A 440 9.22 3.58 -9.57
C TRP A 440 8.21 2.79 -10.41
N ALA A 441 8.68 1.85 -11.24
CA ALA A 441 7.81 0.97 -12.02
C ALA A 441 6.89 0.14 -11.11
N ILE A 442 7.41 -0.39 -9.99
CA ILE A 442 6.61 -1.11 -8.99
C ILE A 442 5.57 -0.18 -8.37
N MET A 443 5.97 1.01 -7.92
CA MET A 443 5.06 1.97 -7.29
C MET A 443 3.98 2.46 -8.27
N SER A 444 4.36 2.82 -9.49
CA SER A 444 3.45 3.25 -10.56
C SER A 444 2.39 2.19 -10.89
N ARG A 445 2.77 0.91 -10.92
CA ARG A 445 1.83 -0.21 -11.08
C ARG A 445 0.83 -0.29 -9.92
N ASN A 446 1.31 -0.17 -8.68
CA ASN A 446 0.44 -0.18 -7.49
C ASN A 446 -0.55 1.00 -7.51
N MET A 447 -0.09 2.19 -7.88
CA MET A 447 -0.95 3.37 -8.04
C MET A 447 -2.07 3.12 -9.07
N LYS A 448 -1.74 2.56 -10.25
CA LYS A 448 -2.73 2.25 -11.29
C LYS A 448 -3.82 1.29 -10.79
N LEU A 449 -3.40 0.20 -10.12
CA LEU A 449 -4.33 -0.78 -9.53
C LEU A 449 -5.29 -0.13 -8.53
N ILE A 450 -4.74 0.73 -7.68
CA ILE A 450 -5.48 1.43 -6.63
C ILE A 450 -6.46 2.45 -7.20
N VAL A 451 -6.09 3.19 -8.25
CA VAL A 451 -6.99 4.12 -8.95
C VAL A 451 -8.17 3.36 -9.56
N ILE A 452 -7.90 2.24 -10.24
CA ILE A 452 -8.95 1.39 -10.83
C ILE A 452 -9.90 0.87 -9.75
N LEU A 453 -9.37 0.32 -8.65
CA LEU A 453 -10.18 -0.17 -7.54
C LEU A 453 -11.04 0.95 -6.92
N SER A 454 -10.46 2.12 -6.72
CA SER A 454 -11.15 3.30 -6.18
C SER A 454 -12.31 3.74 -7.09
N PHE A 455 -12.10 3.73 -8.41
CA PHE A 455 -13.15 4.04 -9.38
C PHE A 455 -14.31 3.04 -9.31
N PHE A 456 -14.03 1.72 -9.23
CA PHE A 456 -15.07 0.71 -9.11
C PHE A 456 -15.90 0.86 -7.84
N LEU A 457 -15.26 1.15 -6.70
CA LEU A 457 -15.96 1.37 -5.43
C LEU A 457 -16.84 2.62 -5.47
N LEU A 458 -16.33 3.72 -6.04
CA LEU A 458 -17.12 4.94 -6.24
C LEU A 458 -18.31 4.70 -7.17
N ALA A 459 -18.13 3.94 -8.25
CA ALA A 459 -19.22 3.58 -9.17
C ALA A 459 -20.31 2.75 -8.47
N LEU A 460 -19.90 1.80 -7.61
CA LEU A 460 -20.82 1.01 -6.79
C LEU A 460 -21.63 1.88 -5.84
N GLU A 461 -20.98 2.80 -5.12
CA GLU A 461 -21.68 3.75 -4.23
C GLU A 461 -22.68 4.63 -4.97
N ILE A 462 -22.28 5.17 -6.11
CA ILE A 462 -23.14 6.01 -6.96
C ILE A 462 -24.36 5.22 -7.47
N ALA A 463 -24.16 3.94 -7.83
CA ALA A 463 -25.25 3.06 -8.25
C ALA A 463 -26.23 2.81 -7.09
N LEU A 464 -25.73 2.51 -5.89
CA LEU A 464 -26.55 2.29 -4.70
C LEU A 464 -27.33 3.54 -4.30
N ILE A 465 -26.70 4.72 -4.31
CA ILE A 465 -27.39 5.99 -4.02
C ILE A 465 -28.48 6.27 -5.06
N SER A 466 -28.18 6.10 -6.35
CA SER A 466 -29.15 6.27 -7.43
C SER A 466 -30.37 5.39 -7.20
N PHE A 467 -30.11 4.14 -6.85
CA PHE A 467 -31.13 3.15 -6.63
C PHE A 467 -31.96 3.45 -5.37
N LEU A 468 -31.32 3.84 -4.26
CA LEU A 468 -31.99 4.18 -3.00
C LEU A 468 -32.92 5.39 -3.18
N ILE A 469 -32.48 6.42 -3.89
CA ILE A 469 -33.33 7.57 -4.26
C ILE A 469 -34.53 7.09 -5.05
N LYS A 470 -34.34 6.25 -6.08
CA LYS A 470 -35.46 5.73 -6.88
C LYS A 470 -36.50 5.01 -6.01
N LEU A 471 -36.07 4.23 -5.02
CA LEU A 471 -36.98 3.57 -4.07
C LEU A 471 -37.68 4.55 -3.14
N GLU A 472 -36.97 5.55 -2.61
CA GLU A 472 -37.53 6.57 -1.72
C GLU A 472 -38.66 7.33 -2.43
N TYR A 473 -38.46 7.72 -3.69
CA TYR A 473 -39.46 8.40 -4.51
C TYR A 473 -40.61 7.49 -4.95
N ARG A 474 -40.46 6.17 -4.88
CA ARG A 474 -41.54 5.21 -5.19
C ARG A 474 -42.39 4.91 -3.96
N PHE A 475 -41.76 4.67 -2.81
CA PHE A 475 -42.47 4.28 -1.59
C PHE A 475 -43.01 5.47 -0.80
N ASN A 476 -42.31 6.60 -0.80
CA ASN A 476 -42.71 7.83 -0.11
C ASN A 476 -43.17 8.91 -1.09
N ALA A 477 -43.63 8.50 -2.28
CA ALA A 477 -44.04 9.36 -3.40
C ALA A 477 -44.99 10.49 -2.98
N MET A 478 -46.07 10.15 -2.28
CA MET A 478 -47.08 11.11 -1.83
C MET A 478 -46.55 12.09 -0.78
N GLU A 479 -45.76 11.60 0.18
CA GLU A 479 -45.16 12.46 1.21
C GLU A 479 -44.19 13.47 0.58
N LEU A 480 -43.33 13.01 -0.33
CA LEU A 480 -42.36 13.86 -1.03
C LEU A 480 -43.04 14.87 -1.96
N ALA A 481 -44.09 14.46 -2.67
CA ALA A 481 -44.89 15.35 -3.51
C ALA A 481 -45.60 16.43 -2.68
N LEU A 482 -46.25 16.06 -1.57
CA LEU A 482 -46.90 17.00 -0.65
C LEU A 482 -45.90 18.00 -0.07
N LYS A 483 -44.75 17.54 0.44
CA LYS A 483 -43.70 18.44 0.95
C LYS A 483 -43.21 19.40 -0.12
N LYS A 484 -43.13 18.98 -1.39
CA LYS A 484 -42.71 19.87 -2.48
C LYS A 484 -43.76 20.95 -2.76
N VAL A 485 -45.04 20.59 -2.80
CA VAL A 485 -46.15 21.56 -2.98
C VAL A 485 -46.22 22.53 -1.80
N LEU A 486 -45.98 22.05 -0.58
CA LEU A 486 -45.93 22.85 0.64
C LEU A 486 -44.67 23.74 0.78
N GLY A 487 -43.82 23.82 -0.25
CA GLY A 487 -42.68 24.74 -0.27
C GLY A 487 -41.46 24.31 0.55
N TYR A 488 -41.39 23.05 1.00
CA TYR A 488 -40.19 22.56 1.70
C TYR A 488 -38.96 22.66 0.79
N SER A 489 -37.75 22.73 1.36
CA SER A 489 -36.52 22.66 0.57
C SER A 489 -36.22 21.22 0.10
N LEU A 490 -35.36 21.08 -0.93
CA LEU A 490 -34.91 19.76 -1.41
C LEU A 490 -34.20 18.97 -0.31
N TYR A 491 -33.43 19.67 0.54
CA TYR A 491 -32.79 19.09 1.72
C TYR A 491 -33.80 18.56 2.74
N ALA A 492 -34.83 19.35 3.08
CA ALA A 492 -35.83 18.94 4.05
C ALA A 492 -36.62 17.70 3.59
N ARG A 493 -36.85 17.57 2.28
CA ARG A 493 -37.51 16.40 1.68
C ARG A 493 -36.64 15.14 1.71
N ASN A 494 -35.34 15.27 1.42
CA ASN A 494 -34.40 14.16 1.36
C ASN A 494 -33.59 13.99 2.67
N LYS A 495 -34.05 14.61 3.78
CA LYS A 495 -33.36 14.68 5.08
C LYS A 495 -32.93 13.32 5.59
N ARG A 496 -33.76 12.28 5.42
CA ARG A 496 -33.47 10.92 5.89
C ARG A 496 -32.19 10.36 5.26
N LEU A 497 -32.09 10.45 3.93
CA LEU A 497 -30.97 9.90 3.18
C LEU A 497 -29.67 10.68 3.45
N ILE A 498 -29.80 12.02 3.56
CA ILE A 498 -28.68 12.91 3.92
C ILE A 498 -28.19 12.63 5.34
N LEU A 499 -29.10 12.50 6.31
CA LEU A 499 -28.76 12.20 7.70
C LEU A 499 -28.07 10.85 7.83
N ILE A 500 -28.54 9.82 7.11
CA ILE A 500 -27.90 8.51 7.12
C ILE A 500 -26.49 8.60 6.54
N THR A 501 -26.29 9.27 5.40
CA THR A 501 -24.94 9.50 4.85
C THR A 501 -24.03 10.18 5.87
N LEU A 502 -24.51 11.23 6.58
CA LEU A 502 -23.73 11.92 7.60
C LEU A 502 -23.39 11.04 8.82
N VAL A 503 -24.36 10.28 9.32
CA VAL A 503 -24.15 9.38 10.48
C VAL A 503 -23.20 8.25 10.12
N VAL A 504 -23.36 7.65 8.94
CA VAL A 504 -22.47 6.58 8.46
C VAL A 504 -21.06 7.09 8.26
N PHE A 505 -20.90 8.30 7.72
CA PHE A 505 -19.61 8.95 7.59
C PHE A 505 -18.91 9.12 8.95
N LEU A 506 -19.63 9.63 9.96
CA LEU A 506 -19.09 9.77 11.33
C LEU A 506 -18.72 8.41 11.95
N LEU A 507 -19.57 7.40 11.80
CA LEU A 507 -19.29 6.04 12.26
C LEU A 507 -18.06 5.45 11.58
N SER A 508 -17.88 5.72 10.28
CA SER A 508 -16.73 5.25 9.51
C SER A 508 -15.44 5.88 9.99
N ILE A 509 -15.46 7.18 10.33
CA ILE A 509 -14.31 7.86 10.94
C ILE A 509 -13.98 7.26 12.31
N ILE A 510 -14.96 7.02 13.17
CA ILE A 510 -14.75 6.41 14.49
C ILE A 510 -14.13 5.01 14.34
N LEU A 511 -14.68 4.20 13.44
CA LEU A 511 -14.18 2.85 13.17
C LEU A 511 -12.75 2.88 12.62
N ALA A 512 -12.44 3.83 11.75
CA ALA A 512 -11.11 4.03 11.23
C ALA A 512 -10.09 4.41 12.31
N PHE A 513 -10.44 5.31 13.24
CA PHE A 513 -9.58 5.64 14.39
C PHE A 513 -9.39 4.43 15.32
N PHE A 514 -10.43 3.63 15.51
CA PHE A 514 -10.32 2.39 16.27
C PHE A 514 -9.38 1.38 15.60
N LEU A 515 -9.53 1.18 14.28
CA LEU A 515 -8.65 0.31 13.49
C LEU A 515 -7.21 0.82 13.47
N ARG A 516 -6.98 2.14 13.46
CA ARG A 516 -5.64 2.73 13.64
C ARG A 516 -5.00 2.28 14.94
N GLY A 517 -5.73 2.38 16.06
CA GLY A 517 -5.21 1.97 17.37
C GLY A 517 -4.88 0.47 17.42
N LEU A 518 -5.65 -0.36 16.69
CA LEU A 518 -5.47 -1.81 16.66
C LEU A 518 -4.37 -2.27 15.69
N LEU A 519 -4.21 -1.61 14.54
CA LEU A 519 -3.32 -2.02 13.44
C LEU A 519 -2.01 -1.21 13.35
N GLY A 520 -1.85 -0.15 14.16
CA GLY A 520 -0.63 0.67 14.16
C GLY A 520 -0.40 1.48 12.88
N ILE A 521 -1.45 1.76 12.11
CA ILE A 521 -1.35 2.47 10.83
C ILE A 521 -1.14 3.98 11.06
N ALA A 522 -0.07 4.55 10.51
CA ALA A 522 0.39 5.91 10.81
C ALA A 522 -0.45 7.06 10.19
N GLU A 523 -1.28 6.80 9.18
CA GLU A 523 -1.80 7.85 8.29
C GLU A 523 -3.23 8.33 8.59
N GLY A 524 -3.49 8.79 9.82
CA GLY A 524 -4.83 9.20 10.26
C GLY A 524 -5.43 10.44 9.56
N ALA A 525 -4.59 11.41 9.14
CA ALA A 525 -5.06 12.65 8.52
C ALA A 525 -5.61 12.42 7.09
N ASN A 526 -5.00 11.49 6.35
CA ASN A 526 -5.40 11.12 4.99
C ASN A 526 -6.81 10.52 4.94
N LEU A 527 -7.20 9.85 6.03
CA LEU A 527 -8.52 9.25 6.17
C LEU A 527 -9.64 10.29 6.30
N ILE A 528 -9.37 11.37 7.03
CA ILE A 528 -10.32 12.48 7.18
C ILE A 528 -10.54 13.15 5.82
N TRP A 529 -9.46 13.48 5.11
CA TRP A 529 -9.56 14.13 3.79
C TRP A 529 -10.25 13.26 2.75
N GLY A 530 -9.86 11.99 2.62
CA GLY A 530 -10.51 11.05 1.71
C GLY A 530 -12.00 10.87 2.01
N GLY A 531 -12.34 10.79 3.30
CA GLY A 531 -13.73 10.71 3.74
C GLY A 531 -14.54 11.98 3.44
N LEU A 532 -13.98 13.18 3.67
CA LEU A 532 -14.65 14.45 3.38
C LEU A 532 -14.93 14.61 1.88
N ILE A 533 -13.98 14.20 1.03
CA ILE A 533 -14.16 14.20 -0.43
C ILE A 533 -15.30 13.26 -0.82
N LEU A 534 -15.32 12.03 -0.28
CA LEU A 534 -16.39 11.07 -0.55
C LEU A 534 -17.76 11.62 -0.12
N LEU A 535 -17.85 12.18 1.09
CA LEU A 535 -19.07 12.80 1.61
C LEU A 535 -19.57 13.92 0.69
N ALA A 536 -18.66 14.80 0.24
CA ALA A 536 -19.02 15.88 -0.68
C ALA A 536 -19.56 15.33 -2.01
N VAL A 537 -18.89 14.32 -2.59
CA VAL A 537 -19.34 13.66 -3.83
C VAL A 537 -20.72 13.03 -3.66
N GLU A 538 -20.95 12.31 -2.56
CA GLU A 538 -22.25 11.70 -2.27
C GLU A 538 -23.35 12.76 -2.14
N LEU A 539 -23.15 13.81 -1.34
CA LEU A 539 -24.15 14.84 -1.12
C LEU A 539 -24.52 15.58 -2.42
N VAL A 540 -23.52 15.91 -3.24
CA VAL A 540 -23.74 16.51 -4.57
C VAL A 540 -24.55 15.58 -5.46
N PHE A 541 -24.21 14.30 -5.47
CA PHE A 541 -24.89 13.30 -6.30
C PHE A 541 -26.34 13.08 -5.85
N ILE A 542 -26.57 12.99 -4.52
CA ILE A 542 -27.90 12.90 -3.91
C ILE A 542 -28.76 14.09 -4.35
N ALA A 543 -28.25 15.31 -4.23
CA ALA A 543 -28.98 16.52 -4.59
C ALA A 543 -29.35 16.53 -6.08
N LYS A 544 -28.40 16.20 -6.97
CA LYS A 544 -28.63 16.13 -8.43
C LYS A 544 -29.67 15.08 -8.80
N LYS A 545 -29.56 13.86 -8.28
CA LYS A 545 -30.50 12.76 -8.61
C LYS A 545 -31.88 12.98 -8.00
N ALA A 546 -31.97 13.44 -6.75
CA ALA A 546 -33.26 13.78 -6.15
C ALA A 546 -33.98 14.89 -6.92
N GLY A 547 -33.26 15.94 -7.32
CA GLY A 547 -33.82 17.02 -8.14
C GLY A 547 -34.34 16.53 -9.51
N ALA A 548 -33.59 15.64 -10.18
CA ALA A 548 -34.03 15.02 -11.42
C ALA A 548 -35.29 14.16 -11.22
N MET A 549 -35.32 13.33 -10.18
CA MET A 549 -36.47 12.48 -9.87
C MET A 549 -37.72 13.30 -9.51
N GLU A 550 -37.57 14.40 -8.77
CA GLU A 550 -38.68 15.28 -8.43
C GLU A 550 -39.31 15.96 -9.64
N LYS A 551 -38.50 16.35 -10.63
CA LYS A 551 -38.99 16.96 -11.87
C LYS A 551 -39.79 15.96 -12.70
N ALA A 552 -39.32 14.72 -12.77
CA ALA A 552 -39.97 13.66 -13.55
C ALA A 552 -41.26 13.15 -12.87
N ASN A 553 -41.21 12.91 -11.56
CA ASN A 553 -42.24 12.10 -10.89
C ASN A 553 -43.35 12.93 -10.22
N VAL A 554 -43.05 14.10 -9.66
CA VAL A 554 -44.05 14.84 -8.85
C VAL A 554 -45.30 15.22 -9.66
N PRO A 555 -45.20 15.72 -10.91
CA PRO A 555 -46.39 16.00 -11.72
C PRO A 555 -47.24 14.76 -11.99
N ALA A 556 -46.63 13.58 -12.15
CA ALA A 556 -47.33 12.32 -12.38
C ALA A 556 -48.01 11.80 -11.10
N ILE A 557 -47.32 11.91 -9.95
CA ILE A 557 -47.83 11.53 -8.63
C ILE A 557 -49.06 12.37 -8.26
N LEU A 558 -49.01 13.69 -8.45
CA LEU A 558 -50.13 14.59 -8.15
C LEU A 558 -51.35 14.35 -9.04
N LYS A 559 -51.16 13.81 -10.25
CA LYS A 559 -52.23 13.40 -11.17
C LYS A 559 -52.76 11.98 -10.88
N GLY A 560 -52.33 11.35 -9.78
CA GLY A 560 -52.79 10.02 -9.36
C GLY A 560 -52.20 8.85 -10.16
N ARG A 561 -51.16 9.07 -10.99
CA ARG A 561 -50.47 7.96 -11.66
C ARG A 561 -49.57 7.23 -10.67
N VAL A 562 -49.71 5.90 -10.63
CA VAL A 562 -48.87 5.01 -9.82
C VAL A 562 -47.53 4.78 -10.54
N LEU A 563 -46.41 4.88 -9.80
CA LEU A 563 -45.03 4.69 -10.27
C LEU A 563 -44.50 3.26 -10.11
#